data_AF-A0A7S2AGZ0-F1
#
_entry.id   AF-A0A7S2AGZ0-F1
#
_cell.length_a   1.000
_cell.length_b   1.000
_cell.length_c   1.000
_cell.angle_alpha   90.00
_cell.angle_beta   90.00
_cell.angle_gamma   90.00
#
_symmetry.space_group_name_H-M   'P 1'
#
loop_
_entity.id
_entity.type
_entity.pdbx_description
1 polymer ?
#
loop_
_entity_poly.entity_id
_entity_poly.type
_entity_poly.pdbx_seq_one_letter_code
_entity_poly.pdbx_strand_id
1 'polypeptide(L)'
;AFVRSGAQGQGPHDPPAPFPSSHIGMPAAANGGLLLAAAAVWSAASGAVPGSAGPVYNETTALLYAQYARVSFCSKERIESWTCGGMCVAARSVPGSARYLAPGPVFGVQGYVARAPGDAGIQCVAAFRGTSNYNPRNWLAGALVWGGEGAPG
;
A
#
# COMPACT_ATOMS: atom_id res chain seq x y z
N ALA A 1 4.28 43.03 13.73
CA ALA A 1 5.71 42.80 13.50
C ALA A 1 5.86 41.69 12.47
N PHE A 2 6.39 42.01 11.29
CA PHE A 2 6.47 41.11 10.14
C PHE A 2 7.86 40.49 10.13
N VAL A 3 7.97 39.17 10.35
CA VAL A 3 9.24 38.44 10.27
C VAL A 3 9.27 37.71 8.93
N ARG A 4 10.10 38.23 8.00
CA ARG A 4 10.53 37.50 6.80
C ARG A 4 11.61 36.50 7.23
N SER A 5 11.36 35.21 7.05
CA SER A 5 12.39 34.16 7.13
C SER A 5 12.65 33.58 5.74
N GLY A 6 13.94 33.44 5.45
CA GLY A 6 14.53 33.24 4.14
C GLY A 6 14.17 31.93 3.46
N ALA A 7 14.13 32.03 2.13
CA ALA A 7 14.12 30.90 1.22
C ALA A 7 15.47 30.15 1.33
N GLN A 8 15.42 28.87 1.70
CA GLN A 8 16.52 27.93 1.52
C GLN A 8 16.38 27.28 0.15
N GLY A 9 17.47 27.33 -0.62
CA GLY A 9 17.57 26.78 -1.97
C GLY A 9 17.36 25.27 -1.98
N GLN A 10 16.45 24.83 -2.84
CA GLN A 10 16.34 23.45 -3.27
C GLN A 10 17.49 23.17 -4.24
N GLY A 11 18.46 22.36 -3.81
CA GLY A 11 19.43 21.77 -4.73
C GLY A 11 18.75 20.78 -5.69
N PRO A 12 19.40 20.43 -6.82
CA PRO A 12 18.89 19.43 -7.74
C PRO A 12 18.79 18.09 -7.02
N HIS A 13 17.56 17.60 -6.86
CA HIS A 13 17.29 16.25 -6.38
C HIS A 13 17.49 15.29 -7.55
N ASP A 14 18.54 14.46 -7.49
CA ASP A 14 18.68 13.32 -8.38
C ASP A 14 17.52 12.34 -8.14
N PRO A 15 16.85 11.84 -9.21
CA PRO A 15 15.78 10.87 -9.06
C PRO A 15 16.35 9.56 -8.50
N PRO A 16 15.62 8.88 -7.60
CA PRO A 16 16.02 7.58 -7.09
C PRO A 16 16.12 6.56 -8.23
N ALA A 17 17.14 5.72 -8.18
CA ALA A 17 17.38 4.66 -9.15
C ALA A 17 16.15 3.73 -9.27
N PRO A 18 15.82 3.25 -10.48
CA PRO A 18 14.69 2.34 -10.68
C PRO A 18 14.91 1.03 -9.92
N PHE A 19 13.86 0.56 -9.24
CA PHE A 19 13.86 -0.74 -8.57
C PHE A 19 14.08 -1.86 -9.60
N PRO A 20 14.87 -2.91 -9.24
CA PRO A 20 15.05 -4.06 -10.11
C PRO A 20 13.73 -4.81 -10.29
N SER A 21 13.26 -4.88 -11.53
CA SER A 21 12.12 -5.71 -11.93
C SER A 21 12.47 -7.19 -11.71
N SER A 22 12.03 -7.76 -10.59
CA SER A 22 12.07 -9.20 -10.39
C SER A 22 11.01 -9.85 -11.27
N HIS A 23 11.46 -10.48 -12.35
CA HIS A 23 10.63 -11.38 -13.14
C HIS A 23 10.20 -12.56 -12.27
N ILE A 24 8.92 -12.59 -11.89
CA ILE A 24 8.28 -13.73 -11.23
C ILE A 24 8.14 -14.83 -12.28
N GLY A 25 9.13 -15.72 -12.33
CA GLY A 25 9.01 -17.00 -13.03
C GLY A 25 8.19 -17.96 -12.17
N MET A 26 6.95 -18.23 -12.58
CA MET A 26 6.15 -19.31 -12.01
C MET A 26 6.64 -20.66 -12.54
N PRO A 27 7.03 -21.63 -11.69
CA PRO A 27 7.30 -22.98 -12.15
C PRO A 27 5.98 -23.73 -12.42
N ALA A 28 5.84 -24.24 -13.64
CA ALA A 28 4.78 -25.17 -14.02
C ALA A 28 5.05 -26.54 -13.36
N ALA A 29 4.23 -26.89 -12.38
CA ALA A 29 4.26 -28.22 -11.76
C ALA A 29 3.67 -29.25 -12.73
N ALA A 30 4.52 -30.14 -13.25
CA ALA A 30 4.12 -31.37 -13.92
C ALA A 30 4.08 -32.50 -12.88
N ASN A 31 2.95 -33.17 -12.72
CA ASN A 31 2.89 -34.48 -12.08
C ASN A 31 2.12 -35.46 -12.97
N GLY A 32 2.77 -36.56 -13.31
CA GLY A 32 2.22 -37.68 -14.05
C GLY A 32 1.40 -38.60 -13.14
N GLY A 33 0.23 -38.98 -13.61
CA GLY A 33 -0.69 -39.92 -12.96
C GLY A 33 -1.90 -40.14 -13.87
N LEU A 34 -1.69 -40.98 -14.88
CA LEU A 34 -2.62 -41.39 -15.93
C LEU A 34 -3.96 -41.90 -15.36
N LEU A 35 -5.10 -41.34 -15.79
CA LEU A 35 -6.32 -42.09 -16.19
C LEU A 35 -7.41 -41.15 -16.74
N LEU A 36 -7.88 -41.51 -17.94
CA LEU A 36 -9.08 -41.08 -18.67
C LEU A 36 -9.06 -39.70 -19.36
N ALA A 37 -8.91 -39.79 -20.68
CA ALA A 37 -8.91 -38.72 -21.65
C ALA A 37 -10.27 -37.98 -21.72
N ALA A 38 -10.38 -36.87 -21.01
CA ALA A 38 -11.03 -35.70 -21.54
C ALA A 38 -9.92 -34.70 -21.85
N ALA A 39 -9.58 -34.56 -23.13
CA ALA A 39 -8.68 -33.52 -23.61
C ALA A 39 -9.36 -32.15 -23.39
N ALA A 40 -9.40 -31.69 -22.15
CA ALA A 40 -9.65 -30.30 -21.83
C ALA A 40 -8.41 -29.56 -22.33
N VAL A 41 -8.52 -29.03 -23.55
CA VAL A 41 -7.63 -27.99 -24.05
C VAL A 41 -7.82 -26.80 -23.11
N TRP A 42 -7.10 -26.81 -21.99
CA TRP A 42 -6.79 -25.58 -21.27
C TRP A 42 -5.86 -24.80 -22.19
N SER A 43 -6.48 -24.14 -23.18
CA SER A 43 -5.90 -22.96 -23.78
C SER A 43 -5.65 -22.01 -22.63
N ALA A 44 -4.40 -21.97 -22.19
CA ALA A 44 -3.83 -20.84 -21.49
C ALA A 44 -3.90 -19.65 -22.47
N ALA A 45 -5.11 -19.14 -22.66
CA ALA A 45 -5.32 -17.79 -23.11
C ALA A 45 -4.84 -16.92 -21.96
N SER A 46 -3.52 -16.74 -21.87
CA SER A 46 -2.93 -15.48 -21.43
C SER A 46 -3.45 -14.43 -22.43
N GLY A 47 -4.73 -14.09 -22.28
CA GLY A 47 -5.34 -12.97 -22.93
C GLY A 47 -4.65 -11.75 -22.34
N ALA A 48 -3.52 -11.39 -22.94
CA ALA A 48 -3.02 -10.03 -22.88
C ALA A 48 -4.21 -9.19 -23.35
N VAL A 49 -4.90 -8.54 -22.42
CA VAL A 49 -6.03 -7.66 -22.71
C VAL A 49 -5.46 -6.56 -23.61
N PRO A 50 -5.70 -6.59 -24.93
CA PRO A 50 -5.06 -5.65 -25.83
C PRO A 50 -5.71 -4.30 -25.55
N GLY A 51 -4.93 -3.36 -25.04
CA GLY A 51 -5.40 -1.99 -24.83
C GLY A 51 -5.88 -1.65 -23.42
N SER A 52 -5.63 -2.45 -22.39
CA SER A 52 -5.60 -1.86 -21.04
C SER A 52 -4.30 -1.06 -20.92
N ALA A 53 -4.30 0.16 -21.46
CA ALA A 53 -3.39 1.17 -20.94
C ALA A 53 -3.74 1.28 -19.46
N GLY A 54 -2.95 0.59 -18.62
CA GLY A 54 -3.12 0.62 -17.19
C GLY A 54 -3.14 2.07 -16.72
N PRO A 55 -3.74 2.35 -15.55
CA PRO A 55 -3.72 3.70 -15.01
C PRO A 55 -2.28 4.23 -15.06
N VAL A 56 -2.07 5.33 -15.77
CA VAL A 56 -0.75 5.96 -15.90
C VAL A 56 -0.34 6.38 -14.50
N TYR A 57 0.84 5.91 -14.06
CA TYR A 57 1.38 6.28 -12.77
C TYR A 57 1.46 7.80 -12.65
N ASN A 58 0.87 8.34 -11.58
CA ASN A 58 0.94 9.75 -11.25
C ASN A 58 1.66 9.90 -9.91
N GLU A 59 2.90 10.40 -9.98
CA GLU A 59 3.76 10.58 -8.81
C GLU A 59 3.17 11.52 -7.77
N THR A 60 2.47 12.58 -8.20
CA THR A 60 1.83 13.52 -7.27
C THR A 60 0.74 12.83 -6.46
N THR A 61 -0.09 12.00 -7.11
CA THR A 61 -1.11 11.19 -6.44
C THR A 61 -0.47 10.16 -5.51
N ALA A 62 0.60 9.49 -5.95
CA ALA A 62 1.31 8.51 -5.13
C ALA A 62 1.87 9.15 -3.85
N LEU A 63 2.50 10.33 -3.95
CA LEU A 63 3.01 11.09 -2.81
C LEU A 63 1.89 11.53 -1.86
N LEU A 64 0.73 11.94 -2.37
CA LEU A 64 -0.44 12.26 -1.54
C LEU A 64 -0.89 11.05 -0.71
N TYR A 65 -1.02 9.88 -1.33
CA TYR A 65 -1.39 8.65 -0.62
C TYR A 65 -0.30 8.18 0.36
N ALA A 66 0.97 8.44 0.08
CA ALA A 66 2.05 8.22 1.03
C ALA A 66 1.88 9.09 2.30
N GLN A 67 1.38 10.33 2.17
CA GLN A 67 1.08 11.15 3.35
C GLN A 67 -0.11 10.60 4.15
N TYR A 68 -1.18 10.12 3.50
CA TYR A 68 -2.27 9.42 4.21
C TYR A 68 -1.76 8.17 4.94
N ALA A 69 -0.87 7.40 4.32
CA ALA A 69 -0.23 6.25 4.95
C ALA A 69 0.54 6.65 6.21
N ARG A 70 1.32 7.75 6.16
CA ARG A 70 2.02 8.27 7.35
C ARG A 70 1.06 8.63 8.49
N VAL A 71 -0.13 9.16 8.20
CA VAL A 71 -1.14 9.51 9.23
C VAL A 71 -1.55 8.32 10.10
N SER A 72 -1.47 7.10 9.58
CA SER A 72 -1.77 5.89 10.35
C SER A 72 -0.79 5.62 11.51
N PHE A 73 0.35 6.32 11.55
CA PHE A 73 1.33 6.24 12.64
C PHE A 73 1.02 7.13 13.84
N CYS A 74 0.08 8.07 13.73
CA CYS A 74 -0.33 8.92 14.82
C CYS A 74 -1.11 8.18 15.93
N SER A 75 -1.27 8.84 17.08
CA SER A 75 -2.21 8.39 18.11
C SER A 75 -3.65 8.56 17.63
N LYS A 76 -4.57 7.82 18.27
CA LYS A 76 -6.01 7.89 18.00
C LYS A 76 -6.52 9.33 18.01
N GLU A 77 -6.19 10.08 19.06
CA GLU A 77 -6.69 11.44 19.30
C GLU A 77 -6.24 12.38 18.17
N ARG A 78 -5.00 12.22 17.69
CA ARG A 78 -4.45 13.04 16.60
C ARG A 78 -5.02 12.67 15.24
N ILE A 79 -5.38 11.41 15.02
CA ILE A 79 -6.07 10.97 13.80
C ILE A 79 -7.49 11.53 13.79
N GLU A 80 -8.26 11.32 14.86
CA GLU A 80 -9.66 11.76 14.94
C GLU A 80 -9.78 13.30 14.87
N SER A 81 -8.83 14.03 15.45
CA SER A 81 -8.76 15.49 15.36
C SER A 81 -8.01 16.02 14.11
N TRP A 82 -7.39 15.14 13.33
CA TRP A 82 -6.56 15.46 12.16
C TRP A 82 -5.39 16.44 12.43
N THR A 83 -4.71 16.25 13.56
CA THR A 83 -3.66 17.15 14.08
C THR A 83 -2.24 16.56 14.03
N CYS A 84 -1.91 15.71 13.06
CA CYS A 84 -0.59 15.04 12.96
C CYS A 84 0.59 15.91 12.48
N GLY A 85 0.44 17.24 12.38
CA GLY A 85 1.48 18.12 11.84
C GLY A 85 1.52 18.12 10.30
N GLY A 86 2.70 18.28 9.71
CA GLY A 86 2.86 18.56 8.26
C GLY A 86 2.24 17.52 7.32
N MET A 87 2.15 16.26 7.74
CA MET A 87 1.46 15.20 7.01
C MET A 87 -0.06 15.41 6.90
N CYS A 88 -0.74 15.94 7.93
CA CYS A 88 -2.16 16.30 7.85
C CYS A 88 -2.39 17.55 6.99
N VAL A 89 -1.39 18.43 6.88
CA VAL A 89 -1.44 19.60 5.98
C VAL A 89 -1.39 19.13 4.52
N ALA A 90 -0.51 18.18 4.22
CA ALA A 90 -0.40 17.60 2.87
C ALA A 90 -1.58 16.67 2.52
N ALA A 91 -2.01 15.83 3.47
CA ALA A 91 -3.16 14.93 3.32
C ALA A 91 -4.37 15.49 4.07
N ARG A 92 -5.11 16.39 3.42
CA ARG A 92 -6.29 17.04 4.02
C ARG A 92 -7.43 16.03 4.22
N SER A 93 -8.24 16.21 5.25
CA SER A 93 -9.49 15.46 5.46
C SER A 93 -10.64 16.40 5.80
N VAL A 94 -11.87 15.97 5.54
CA VAL A 94 -13.06 16.66 6.04
C VAL A 94 -13.06 16.59 7.58
N PRO A 95 -13.14 17.73 8.29
CA PRO A 95 -13.14 17.76 9.75
C PRO A 95 -14.20 16.85 10.36
N GLY A 96 -13.82 16.08 11.39
CA GLY A 96 -14.71 15.14 12.09
C GLY A 96 -15.08 13.88 11.31
N SER A 97 -14.57 13.69 10.08
CA SER A 97 -14.85 12.50 9.28
C SER A 97 -13.94 11.30 9.56
N ALA A 98 -12.84 11.53 10.28
CA ALA A 98 -11.86 10.50 10.58
C ALA A 98 -12.34 9.59 11.70
N ARG A 99 -12.25 8.27 11.48
CA ARG A 99 -12.55 7.23 12.46
C ARG A 99 -11.35 6.32 12.60
N TYR A 100 -10.81 6.26 13.82
CA TYR A 100 -9.71 5.37 14.15
C TYR A 100 -10.16 3.89 14.20
N LEU A 101 -9.31 3.02 13.68
CA LEU A 101 -9.45 1.56 13.76
C LEU A 101 -8.39 1.04 14.74
N ALA A 102 -8.86 0.59 15.90
CA ALA A 102 -8.00 0.07 16.96
C ALA A 102 -7.23 -1.19 16.52
N PRO A 103 -6.06 -1.47 17.12
CA PRO A 103 -5.30 -2.68 16.84
C PRO A 103 -6.17 -3.94 17.00
N GLY A 104 -6.23 -4.77 15.96
CA GLY A 104 -6.91 -6.07 16.03
C GLY A 104 -6.17 -7.08 16.93
N PRO A 105 -6.86 -8.09 17.49
CA PRO A 105 -6.29 -9.00 18.49
C PRO A 105 -5.22 -9.96 17.94
N VAL A 106 -5.25 -10.25 16.62
CA VAL A 106 -4.36 -11.24 16.01
C VAL A 106 -3.07 -10.60 15.50
N PHE A 107 -3.22 -9.63 14.59
CA PHE A 107 -2.09 -9.01 13.89
C PHE A 107 -1.75 -7.62 14.42
N GLY A 108 -2.46 -7.07 15.41
CA GLY A 108 -2.17 -5.74 15.93
C GLY A 108 -2.19 -4.63 14.87
N VAL A 109 -2.86 -4.85 13.73
CA VAL A 109 -3.01 -3.86 12.65
C VAL A 109 -3.93 -2.78 13.15
N GLN A 110 -3.47 -1.53 13.05
CA GLN A 110 -4.26 -0.34 13.33
C GLN A 110 -4.40 0.50 12.06
N GLY A 111 -5.36 1.40 12.03
CA GLY A 111 -5.55 2.27 10.89
C GLY A 111 -6.62 3.31 11.14
N TYR A 112 -7.15 3.86 10.06
CA TYR A 112 -8.32 4.74 10.11
C TYR A 112 -9.02 4.77 8.76
N VAL A 113 -10.26 5.27 8.79
CA VAL A 113 -10.99 5.70 7.60
C VAL A 113 -11.31 7.18 7.72
N ALA A 114 -11.22 7.93 6.63
CA ALA A 114 -11.52 9.36 6.62
C ALA A 114 -12.09 9.77 5.27
N ARG A 115 -12.79 10.91 5.23
CA ARG A 115 -13.24 11.50 3.97
C ARG A 115 -12.16 12.46 3.47
N ALA A 116 -11.67 12.23 2.26
CA ALA A 116 -10.78 13.14 1.55
C ALA A 116 -11.59 14.27 0.90
N PRO A 117 -11.06 15.51 0.84
CA PRO A 117 -11.68 16.58 0.08
C PRO A 117 -11.46 16.36 -1.42
N GLY A 118 -12.51 16.52 -2.23
CA GLY A 118 -12.42 16.44 -3.68
C GLY A 118 -13.70 16.88 -4.37
N ASP A 119 -13.55 17.51 -5.53
CA ASP A 119 -14.66 18.04 -6.33
C ASP A 119 -15.39 16.93 -7.12
N ALA A 120 -14.75 15.76 -7.26
CA ALA A 120 -15.27 14.61 -7.99
C ALA A 120 -16.14 13.66 -7.13
N GLY A 121 -16.65 14.12 -5.99
CA GLY A 121 -17.53 13.36 -5.09
C GLY A 121 -16.86 12.89 -3.79
N ILE A 122 -17.61 12.12 -3.00
CA ILE A 122 -17.13 11.62 -1.70
C ILE A 122 -16.06 10.55 -1.92
N GLN A 123 -14.79 10.91 -1.72
CA GLN A 123 -13.68 9.96 -1.69
C GLN A 123 -13.38 9.56 -0.25
N CYS A 124 -13.59 8.29 0.07
CA CYS A 124 -13.15 7.70 1.34
C CYS A 124 -11.73 7.18 1.19
N VAL A 125 -10.87 7.52 2.14
CA VAL A 125 -9.51 6.97 2.25
C VAL A 125 -9.44 6.04 3.44
N ALA A 126 -8.77 4.91 3.25
CA ALA A 126 -8.44 3.98 4.32
C ALA A 126 -6.92 3.81 4.33
N ALA A 127 -6.31 3.99 5.50
CA ALA A 127 -4.88 3.81 5.67
C ALA A 127 -4.62 2.93 6.89
N PHE A 128 -3.72 1.97 6.71
CA PHE A 128 -3.37 0.98 7.72
C PHE A 128 -1.88 1.09 8.01
N ARG A 129 -1.54 1.00 9.28
CA ARG A 129 -0.18 0.80 9.77
C ARG A 129 -0.02 -0.69 10.05
N GLY A 130 0.94 -1.31 9.35
CA GLY A 130 1.38 -2.66 9.65
C GLY A 130 1.91 -2.78 11.09
N THR A 131 2.18 -4.00 11.55
CA THR A 131 2.67 -4.24 12.92
C THR A 131 3.90 -3.42 13.25
N SER A 132 3.74 -2.46 14.16
CA SER A 132 4.87 -1.67 14.68
C SER A 132 5.44 -2.20 15.99
N ASN A 133 4.77 -3.15 16.64
CA ASN A 133 5.15 -3.59 17.98
C ASN A 133 6.14 -4.75 17.98
N TYR A 134 6.94 -4.91 16.91
CA TYR A 134 7.87 -6.02 16.75
C TYR A 134 7.23 -7.37 17.12
N ASN A 135 5.95 -7.59 16.75
CA ASN A 135 5.29 -8.84 17.08
C ASN A 135 6.01 -9.94 16.28
N PRO A 136 6.76 -10.85 16.93
CA PRO A 136 7.56 -11.84 16.22
C PRO A 136 6.66 -12.76 15.38
N ARG A 137 5.36 -12.90 15.73
CA ARG A 137 4.40 -13.66 14.93
C ARG A 137 4.17 -13.07 13.54
N ASN A 138 4.22 -11.75 13.38
CA ASN A 138 3.99 -11.15 12.07
C ASN A 138 5.21 -11.26 11.16
N TRP A 139 6.41 -11.18 11.74
CA TRP A 139 7.65 -11.55 11.06
C TRP A 139 7.65 -13.03 10.64
N LEU A 140 7.22 -13.92 11.54
CA LEU A 140 7.15 -15.35 11.28
C LEU A 140 6.10 -15.71 10.23
N ALA A 141 4.94 -15.04 10.22
CA ALA A 141 3.91 -15.22 9.20
C ALA A 141 4.41 -14.82 7.82
N GLY A 142 5.17 -13.71 7.72
CA GLY A 142 5.89 -13.37 6.51
C GLY A 142 6.88 -14.47 6.11
N ALA A 143 7.78 -14.86 7.01
CA ALA A 143 8.79 -15.88 6.72
C ALA A 143 8.20 -17.24 6.30
N LEU A 144 7.07 -17.66 6.89
CA LEU A 144 6.38 -18.92 6.56
C LEU A 144 5.69 -18.87 5.20
N VAL A 145 5.05 -17.75 4.84
CA VAL A 145 4.43 -17.59 3.52
C VAL A 145 5.49 -17.62 2.42
N TRP A 146 6.61 -16.92 2.62
CA TRP A 146 7.69 -16.89 1.62
C TRP A 146 8.56 -18.15 1.63
N GLY A 147 8.68 -18.85 2.76
CA GLY A 147 9.47 -20.07 2.89
C GLY A 147 8.78 -21.35 2.39
N GLY A 148 7.45 -21.32 2.22
CA GLY A 148 6.67 -22.47 1.78
C GLY A 148 6.71 -22.76 0.27
N GLU A 149 7.20 -21.83 -0.54
CA GLU A 149 7.07 -21.88 -2.00
C GLU A 149 8.31 -22.43 -2.74
N GLY A 150 9.26 -23.04 -2.03
CA GLY A 150 10.53 -23.43 -2.66
C GLY A 150 11.30 -24.62 -2.07
N ALA A 151 10.70 -25.46 -1.22
CA ALA A 151 11.35 -26.72 -0.85
C ALA A 151 11.01 -27.79 -1.90
N PRO A 152 11.91 -28.17 -2.83
CA PRO A 152 11.71 -29.35 -3.65
C PRO A 152 11.64 -30.57 -2.71
N GLY A 153 10.51 -31.27 -2.76
CA GLY A 153 10.37 -32.61 -2.18
C GLY A 153 10.99 -33.67 -3.07
#